data_AF-A0A9Q3V8Q6-F1
#
_entry.id   AF-A0A9Q3V8Q6-F1
#
_cell.length_a   1.000
_cell.length_b   1.000
_cell.length_c   1.000
_cell.angle_alpha   90.00
_cell.angle_beta   90.00
_cell.angle_gamma   90.00
#
_symmetry.space_group_name_H-M   'P 1'
#
loop_
_entity.id
_entity.type
_entity.pdbx_description
1 polymer ?
#
loop_
_entity_poly.entity_id
_entity_poly.type
_entity_poly.pdbx_seq_one_letter_code
_entity_poly.pdbx_strand_id
1 'polypeptide(L)' 'MIFLVIIFYGLITSYGVLYLKDNNLKNEIPIYVFIMSISITISSLETLGIHVPDPMMYFSNFLEKIVNYLGKVL' A
#
# COMPACT_ATOMS: atom_id res chain seq x y z
N MET A 1 1.29 20.15 -8.96
CA MET A 1 1.94 19.12 -8.12
C MET A 1 1.02 17.93 -7.84
N ILE A 2 -0.10 18.13 -7.14
CA ILE A 2 -1.05 17.04 -6.78
C ILE A 2 -1.57 16.23 -7.98
N PHE A 3 -1.92 16.91 -9.08
CA PHE A 3 -2.42 16.24 -10.29
C PHE A 3 -1.41 15.24 -10.88
N LEU A 4 -0.12 15.59 -10.85
CA LEU A 4 0.97 14.76 -11.36
C LEU A 4 1.14 13.50 -10.48
N VAL A 5 1.09 13.66 -9.15
CA VAL A 5 1.19 12.56 -8.19
C VAL A 5 0.06 11.55 -8.39
N ILE A 6 -1.17 12.02 -8.61
CA ILE A 6 -2.33 11.15 -8.87
C ILE A 6 -2.16 10.36 -10.16
N ILE A 7 -1.65 10.99 -11.23
CA ILE A 7 -1.40 10.31 -12.51
C ILE A 7 -0.30 9.25 -12.36
N PHE A 8 0.83 9.59 -11.73
CA PHE A 8 1.91 8.63 -11.50
C PHE A 8 1.44 7.46 -10.63
N TYR A 9 0.65 7.73 -9.59
CA TYR A 9 0.05 6.69 -8.78
C TYR A 9 -0.84 5.76 -9.61
N GLY A 10 -1.73 6.34 -10.41
CA GLY A 10 -2.63 5.57 -11.28
C GLY A 10 -1.86 4.67 -12.24
N LEU A 11 -0.80 5.18 -12.86
CA LEU A 11 0.05 4.42 -13.77
C LEU A 11 0.81 3.29 -13.08
N ILE A 12 1.50 3.56 -11.97
CA ILE A 12 2.29 2.56 -11.23
C ILE A 12 1.38 1.46 -10.66
N THR A 13 0.23 1.85 -10.11
CA THR A 13 -0.74 0.91 -9.56
C THR A 13 -1.32 0.06 -10.67
N SER A 14 -1.76 0.66 -11.77
CA SER A 14 -2.32 -0.08 -12.91
C SER A 14 -1.31 -1.05 -13.51
N TYR A 15 -0.04 -0.65 -13.64
CA TYR A 15 1.03 -1.51 -14.12
C TYR A 15 1.22 -2.73 -13.21
N GLY A 16 1.33 -2.53 -11.89
CA GLY A 16 1.48 -3.64 -10.95
C GLY A 16 0.26 -4.56 -10.91
N VAL A 17 -0.95 -4.00 -11.02
CA VAL A 17 -2.19 -4.80 -11.10
C VAL A 17 -2.23 -5.65 -12.37
N LEU A 18 -1.84 -5.09 -13.53
CA LEU A 18 -1.75 -5.84 -14.77
C LEU A 18 -0.71 -6.95 -14.68
N TYR A 19 0.47 -6.66 -14.15
CA TYR A 19 1.51 -7.66 -13.93
C TYR A 19 1.05 -8.82 -13.03
N LEU A 20 0.40 -8.52 -11.90
CA LEU A 20 -0.13 -9.56 -11.01
C LEU A 20 -1.23 -10.37 -11.67
N LYS A 21 -2.10 -9.72 -12.44
CA LYS A 21 -3.16 -10.39 -13.20
C LYS A 21 -2.59 -11.34 -14.26
N ASP A 22 -1.57 -10.91 -15.00
CA ASP A 22 -0.94 -11.69 -16.07
C ASP A 22 -0.18 -12.91 -15.51
N ASN A 23 0.30 -12.82 -14.27
CA ASN A 23 0.97 -13.91 -13.56
C ASN A 23 0.00 -14.80 -12.73
N ASN A 24 -1.32 -14.69 -12.91
CA ASN A 24 -2.34 -15.41 -12.13
C ASN A 24 -2.35 -15.13 -10.61
N LEU A 25 -1.67 -14.07 -10.15
CA LEU A 25 -1.60 -13.64 -8.75
C LEU A 25 -2.78 -12.70 -8.37
N LYS A 26 -3.98 -12.99 -8.88
CA LYS A 26 -5.15 -12.11 -8.69
C LYS A 26 -5.52 -11.88 -7.23
N ASN A 27 -5.26 -12.87 -6.37
CA ASN A 27 -5.53 -12.78 -4.93
C ASN A 27 -4.58 -11.82 -4.20
N GLU A 28 -3.45 -11.46 -4.81
CA GLU A 28 -2.46 -10.54 -4.23
C GLU A 28 -2.71 -9.08 -4.64
N ILE A 29 -3.54 -8.86 -5.67
CA ILE A 29 -3.94 -7.52 -6.14
C ILE A 29 -4.46 -6.62 -4.99
N PRO A 30 -5.38 -7.09 -4.11
CA PRO A 30 -5.86 -6.27 -3.00
C PRO A 30 -4.74 -5.86 -2.04
N ILE A 31 -3.80 -6.78 -1.76
CA ILE A 31 -2.66 -6.55 -0.88
C ILE A 31 -1.71 -5.54 -1.51
N TYR A 32 -1.41 -5.68 -2.80
CA TYR A 32 -0.57 -4.75 -3.55
C TYR A 32 -1.12 -3.33 -3.56
N VAL A 33 -2.41 -3.17 -3.88
CA VAL A 33 -3.08 -1.86 -3.88
C VAL A 33 -3.06 -1.25 -2.48
N PHE A 34 -3.29 -2.07 -1.45
CA PHE A 34 -3.25 -1.64 -0.06
C PHE A 34 -1.86 -1.13 0.35
N ILE A 35 -0.78 -1.88 0.07
CA ILE A 35 0.60 -1.46 0.35
C ILE A 35 0.91 -0.13 -0.36
N MET A 36 0.59 -0.02 -1.64
CA MET A 36 0.83 1.20 -2.42
C MET A 36 0.13 2.43 -1.83
N SER A 37 -1.10 2.27 -1.32
CA SER A 37 -1.83 3.36 -0.69
C SER A 37 -1.19 3.85 0.62
N ILE A 38 -0.62 2.92 1.41
CA ILE A 38 0.13 3.27 2.63
C ILE A 38 1.41 4.02 2.26
N SER A 39 2.16 3.53 1.28
CA SER A 39 3.40 4.19 0.83
C SER A 39 3.18 5.63 0.40
N ILE A 40 2.08 5.92 -0.29
CA ILE A 40 1.74 7.28 -0.71
C ILE A 40 1.33 8.15 0.46
N THR A 41 0.59 7.58 1.41
CA THR A 41 0.21 8.29 2.63
C THR A 41 1.45 8.73 3.40
N ILE A 42 2.41 7.82 3.59
CA ILE A 42 3.69 8.13 4.27
C ILE A 42 4.47 9.18 3.50
N SER A 43 4.66 9.00 2.18
CA SER A 43 5.40 9.95 1.34
C SER A 43 4.75 11.34 1.33
N SER A 44 3.41 11.40 1.38
CA SER A 44 2.67 12.66 1.49
C SER A 44 2.87 13.33 2.85
N LEU A 45 2.86 12.57 3.94
CA LEU A 45 3.13 13.07 5.29
C LEU A 45 4.56 13.64 5.41
N GLU A 46 5.54 12.93 4.86
CA GLU A 46 6.93 13.37 4.83
C GLU A 46 7.09 14.68 4.03
N THR A 47 6.41 14.80 2.88
CA THR A 47 6.40 16.02 2.07
C THR A 47 5.77 17.21 2.82
N LEU A 48 4.84 16.95 3.75
CA LEU A 48 4.23 17.97 4.62
C LEU A 48 5.09 18.31 5.85
N GLY A 49 6.28 17.73 5.98
CA GLY A 49 7.17 17.91 7.13
C GLY A 49 6.72 17.13 8.38
N ILE A 50 5.71 16.27 8.25
CA ILE A 50 5.27 15.36 9.31
C ILE A 50 6.14 14.11 9.20
N HIS A 51 7.23 14.09 9.96
CA HIS A 51 8.11 12.93 10.00
C HIS A 51 7.40 11.76 10.70
N VAL A 52 7.23 10.65 9.98
CA VAL A 52 6.74 9.40 10.54
C VAL A 52 7.97 8.54 10.85
N PRO A 53 8.38 8.41 12.13
CA PRO A 53 9.51 7.56 12.49
C PRO A 53 9.16 6.10 12.21
N ASP A 54 10.03 5.39 11.51
CA ASP A 54 9.90 3.97 11.13
C ASP A 54 8.51 3.57 10.60
N PRO A 55 8.15 4.00 9.36
CA PRO A 55 6.87 3.66 8.75
C PRO A 55 6.63 2.15 8.63
N MET A 56 7.73 1.37 8.50
CA MET A 56 7.70 -0.09 8.50
C MET A 56 7.18 -0.67 9.82
N MET A 57 7.44 -0.02 10.96
CA MET A 57 6.95 -0.45 12.27
C MET A 57 5.42 -0.35 12.34
N TYR A 58 4.86 0.76 11.86
CA TYR A 58 3.40 0.94 11.76
C TYR A 58 2.76 -0.05 10.78
N PHE A 59 3.42 -0.31 9.66
CA PHE A 59 2.99 -1.32 8.69
C PHE A 59 3.01 -2.73 9.28
N SER A 60 4.07 -3.08 10.02
CA SER A 60 4.18 -4.37 10.73
C SER A 60 3.07 -4.54 11.76
N ASN A 61 2.82 -3.55 12.60
CA ASN A 61 1.73 -3.56 13.58
C ASN A 61 0.34 -3.69 12.92
N PHE A 62 0.18 -3.10 11.73
CA PHE A 62 -1.06 -3.23 10.96
C PHE A 62 -1.24 -4.65 10.40
N LEU A 63 -0.19 -5.25 9.82
CA LEU A 63 -0.24 -6.64 9.35
C LEU A 63 -0.50 -7.60 10.51
N GLU A 64 0.14 -7.39 11.65
CA GLU A 64 -0.08 -8.22 12.85
C GLU A 64 -1.55 -8.15 13.31
N LYS A 65 -2.19 -6.98 13.26
CA LYS A 65 -3.62 -6.83 13.54
C LYS A 65 -4.50 -7.55 12.53
N ILE A 66 -4.18 -7.50 11.23
CA ILE A 66 -4.90 -8.28 10.20
C ILE A 66 -4.78 -9.77 10.49
N VAL A 67 -3.56 -10.25 10.72
CA VAL A 67 -3.30 -11.67 10.98
C VAL A 67 -4.04 -12.13 12.24
N ASN A 68 -4.00 -11.34 13.32
CA ASN A 68 -4.74 -11.63 14.55
C ASN A 68 -6.27 -11.60 14.35
N TYR A 69 -6.78 -10.73 13.49
CA TYR A 69 -8.20 -10.67 13.16
C TYR A 69 -8.62 -11.90 12.35
N LEU A 70 -7.86 -12.26 11.32
CA LEU A 70 -8.12 -13.45 10.50
C LEU A 70 -7.96 -14.75 11.28
N GLY A 71 -6.96 -14.84 12.17
CA GLY A 71 -6.71 -15.99 13.03
C GLY A 71 -7.74 -16.16 14.16
N LYS A 72 -8.58 -15.16 14.44
CA LYS A 72 -9.75 -15.25 15.33
C LYS A 72 -11.05 -15.64 14.62
N VAL A 73 -11.09 -15.53 13.29
CA VAL A 73 -12.28 -15.82 12.47
C VAL A 73 -12.27 -17.27 11.95
N LEU A 74 -11.10 -17.93 11.93
CA LEU A 74 -10.92 -19.38 11.75
C LEU A 74 -11.06 -20.12 13.09
#